data_AF-A0A1H3UXV0-F1
#
_entry.id   AF-A0A1H3UXV0-F1
#
_cell.length_a   1.000
_cell.length_b   1.000
_cell.length_c   1.000
_cell.angle_alpha   90.00
_cell.angle_beta   90.00
_cell.angle_gamma   90.00
#
_symmetry.space_group_name_H-M   'P 1'
#
loop_
_entity.id
_entity.type
_entity.pdbx_description
1 polymer ?
#
loop_
_entity_poly.entity_id
_entity_poly.type
_entity_poly.pdbx_seq_one_letter_code
_entity_poly.pdbx_strand_id
1 'polypeptide(L)'
;MKEKDVVSILKEQGWTCSKDEVGDYFCVTDVGGAKLQVIPSVSKRSDHFRVSLMPSISSKEFSEAASFIMGNDGSNAPIIVSNEAPEKLSIFSGDDVIRLSEKALSWARSQSIDEGLRAYRVLPTDAKGAMPVRHLAALALAGDTVRLDEYKQSFGKGDRLGFVPYITSDMIDRALMIAKKINRK
;
A
#
# COMPACT_ATOMS: atom_id res chain seq x y z
N MET A 1 -14.82 23.54 3.53
CA MET A 1 -14.00 22.40 3.96
C MET A 1 -12.89 22.16 2.95
N LYS A 2 -11.68 21.85 3.42
CA LYS A 2 -10.47 21.46 2.67
C LYS A 2 -9.87 20.21 3.34
N GLU A 3 -8.83 19.62 2.75
CA GLU A 3 -8.16 18.41 3.25
C GLU A 3 -7.72 18.54 4.71
N LYS A 4 -7.17 19.69 5.11
CA LYS A 4 -6.77 19.92 6.51
C LYS A 4 -7.93 19.81 7.50
N ASP A 5 -9.14 20.18 7.09
CA ASP A 5 -10.33 20.12 7.95
C ASP A 5 -10.78 18.66 8.09
N VAL A 6 -10.71 17.88 7.01
CA VAL A 6 -10.94 16.43 7.00
C VAL A 6 -9.96 15.73 7.93
N VAL A 7 -8.67 16.08 7.86
CA VAL A 7 -7.63 15.53 8.74
C VAL A 7 -7.90 15.85 10.21
N SER A 8 -8.33 17.07 10.55
CA SER A 8 -8.68 17.41 11.93
C SER A 8 -9.82 16.53 12.45
N ILE A 9 -10.87 16.33 11.65
CA ILE A 9 -12.01 15.47 12.02
C ILE A 9 -11.56 14.01 12.18
N LEU A 10 -10.72 13.49 11.28
CA LEU A 10 -10.19 12.12 11.41
C LEU A 10 -9.34 11.96 12.67
N LYS A 11 -8.54 12.96 13.05
CA LYS A 11 -7.79 12.94 14.32
C LYS A 11 -8.72 12.89 15.53
N GLU A 12 -9.83 13.62 15.51
CA GLU A 12 -10.87 13.56 16.55
C GLU A 12 -11.53 12.17 16.63
N GLN A 13 -11.59 11.44 15.52
CA GLN A 13 -12.03 10.05 15.45
C GLN A 13 -10.92 9.03 15.80
N GLY A 14 -9.77 9.48 16.32
CA GLY A 14 -8.67 8.62 16.78
C GLY A 14 -7.70 8.17 15.69
N TRP A 15 -7.78 8.71 14.47
CA TRP A 15 -6.81 8.39 13.42
C TRP A 15 -5.47 9.08 13.65
N THR A 16 -4.39 8.39 13.31
CA THR A 16 -3.05 9.00 13.29
C THR A 16 -2.80 9.60 11.91
N CYS A 17 -2.68 10.92 11.81
CA CYS A 17 -2.47 11.59 10.53
C CYS A 17 -1.12 12.31 10.45
N SER A 18 -0.47 12.22 9.29
CA SER A 18 0.79 12.87 8.97
C SER A 18 0.77 13.39 7.53
N LYS A 19 1.92 13.90 7.07
CA LYS A 19 2.20 14.19 5.67
C LYS A 19 3.26 13.26 5.14
N ASP A 20 3.17 12.92 3.86
CA ASP A 20 4.25 12.23 3.15
C ASP A 20 5.36 13.20 2.70
N GLU A 21 6.34 12.68 1.98
CA GLU A 21 7.51 13.43 1.50
C GLU A 21 7.15 14.57 0.54
N VAL A 22 6.02 14.48 -0.17
CA VAL A 22 5.54 15.52 -1.10
C VAL A 22 4.53 16.47 -0.46
N GLY A 23 4.19 16.26 0.80
CA GLY A 23 3.34 17.12 1.61
C GLY A 23 1.86 16.75 1.59
N ASP A 24 1.50 15.61 0.98
CA ASP A 24 0.14 15.10 0.94
C ASP A 24 -0.25 14.50 2.29
N TYR A 25 -1.47 14.77 2.72
CA TYR A 25 -1.97 14.22 3.97
C TYR A 25 -2.29 12.74 3.81
N PHE A 26 -1.97 11.97 4.84
CA PHE A 26 -2.51 10.63 5.01
C PHE A 26 -2.89 10.40 6.47
N CYS A 27 -3.87 9.53 6.69
CA CYS A 27 -4.29 9.09 8.01
C CYS A 27 -4.30 7.58 8.09
N VAL A 28 -3.89 7.01 9.22
CA VAL A 28 -3.84 5.57 9.46
C VAL A 28 -4.59 5.17 10.71
N THR A 29 -5.13 3.96 10.68
CA THR A 29 -5.73 3.27 11.84
C THR A 29 -5.60 1.76 11.68
N ASP A 30 -5.71 1.02 12.78
CA ASP A 30 -5.67 -0.43 12.78
C ASP A 30 -7.08 -1.02 12.60
N VAL A 31 -7.22 -2.03 11.75
CA VAL A 31 -8.48 -2.68 11.41
C VAL A 31 -8.26 -4.19 11.28
N GLY A 32 -8.70 -4.97 12.27
CA GLY A 32 -8.73 -6.43 12.17
C GLY A 32 -7.37 -7.08 11.86
N GLY A 33 -6.28 -6.54 12.41
CA GLY A 33 -4.91 -7.01 12.15
C GLY A 33 -4.27 -6.46 10.88
N ALA A 34 -4.99 -5.68 10.09
CA ALA A 34 -4.46 -4.88 8.98
C ALA A 34 -4.31 -3.41 9.37
N LYS A 35 -3.47 -2.69 8.64
CA LYS A 35 -3.33 -1.24 8.73
C LYS A 35 -4.11 -0.59 7.60
N LEU A 36 -5.14 0.18 7.93
CA LEU A 36 -5.89 1.00 6.98
C LEU A 36 -5.26 2.38 6.88
N GLN A 37 -4.96 2.80 5.65
CA GLN A 37 -4.55 4.16 5.33
C GLN A 37 -5.59 4.81 4.43
N VAL A 38 -5.88 6.09 4.69
CA VAL A 38 -6.68 6.96 3.83
C VAL A 38 -5.86 8.18 3.42
N ILE A 39 -6.05 8.62 2.17
CA ILE A 39 -5.48 9.85 1.61
C ILE A 39 -6.66 10.76 1.25
N PRO A 40 -6.98 11.78 2.07
CA PRO A 40 -8.08 12.67 1.80
C PRO A 40 -7.79 13.57 0.58
N SER A 41 -8.76 13.68 -0.32
CA SER A 41 -8.75 14.59 -1.46
C SER A 41 -10.05 15.38 -1.51
N VAL A 42 -9.98 16.72 -1.57
CA VAL A 42 -11.14 17.60 -1.57
C VAL A 42 -11.01 18.64 -2.69
N SER A 43 -11.81 18.47 -3.75
CA SER A 43 -11.87 19.44 -4.85
C SER A 43 -13.22 20.16 -4.86
N LYS A 44 -13.21 21.48 -4.64
CA LYS A 44 -14.43 22.32 -4.76
C LYS A 44 -14.67 22.72 -6.21
N ARG A 45 -15.87 22.48 -6.71
CA ARG A 45 -16.42 22.98 -7.99
C ARG A 45 -17.48 24.05 -7.72
N SER A 46 -18.03 24.64 -8.77
CA SER A 46 -19.03 25.71 -8.68
C SER A 46 -20.31 25.29 -7.94
N ASP A 47 -20.69 24.03 -8.09
CA ASP A 47 -21.98 23.46 -7.67
C ASP A 47 -21.84 22.28 -6.67
N HIS A 48 -20.64 21.70 -6.53
CA HIS A 48 -20.41 20.55 -5.66
C HIS A 48 -18.95 20.45 -5.19
N PHE A 49 -18.72 19.59 -4.21
CA PHE A 49 -17.43 19.07 -3.81
C PHE A 49 -17.23 17.68 -4.42
N ARG A 50 -15.99 17.36 -4.79
CA ARG A 50 -15.54 15.99 -5.04
C ARG A 50 -14.65 15.58 -3.88
N VAL A 51 -15.05 14.55 -3.15
CA VAL A 51 -14.39 14.11 -1.93
C VAL A 51 -14.05 12.63 -2.03
N SER A 52 -12.81 12.26 -1.69
CA SER A 52 -12.40 10.87 -1.54
C SER A 52 -11.47 10.72 -0.36
N LEU A 53 -11.48 9.54 0.26
CA LEU A 53 -10.48 9.11 1.25
C LEU A 53 -9.47 8.10 0.68
N MET A 54 -9.64 7.66 -0.57
CA MET A 54 -8.74 6.72 -1.27
C MET A 54 -8.16 5.61 -0.35
N PRO A 55 -9.03 4.76 0.25
CA PRO A 55 -8.56 3.84 1.27
C PRO A 55 -7.67 2.75 0.68
N SER A 56 -6.67 2.35 1.46
CA SER A 56 -5.78 1.22 1.16
C SER A 56 -5.47 0.45 2.43
N ILE A 57 -5.26 -0.86 2.30
CA ILE A 57 -4.85 -1.71 3.43
C ILE A 57 -3.49 -2.34 3.18
N SER A 58 -2.77 -2.54 4.27
CA SER A 58 -1.50 -3.27 4.31
C SER A 58 -1.40 -4.11 5.58
N SER A 59 -0.34 -4.90 5.68
CA SER A 59 0.14 -5.44 6.94
C SER A 59 1.49 -4.83 7.30
N LYS A 60 1.82 -4.87 8.59
CA LYS A 60 3.12 -4.41 9.08
C LYS A 60 4.25 -5.20 8.44
N GLU A 61 4.11 -6.53 8.41
CA GLU A 61 5.10 -7.46 7.88
C GLU A 61 5.37 -7.20 6.40
N PHE A 62 4.32 -6.91 5.61
CA PHE A 62 4.47 -6.62 4.19
C PHE A 62 5.16 -5.27 3.95
N SER A 63 4.75 -4.22 4.67
CA SER A 63 5.38 -2.91 4.55
C SER A 63 6.86 -2.96 4.95
N GLU A 64 7.19 -3.65 6.04
CA GLU A 64 8.58 -3.85 6.48
C GLU A 64 9.40 -4.64 5.46
N ALA A 65 8.85 -5.72 4.89
CA ALA A 65 9.51 -6.48 3.85
C ALA A 65 9.79 -5.62 2.60
N ALA A 66 8.80 -4.84 2.16
CA ALA A 66 8.95 -3.97 0.99
C ALA A 66 10.00 -2.88 1.22
N SER A 67 9.97 -2.20 2.36
CA SER A 67 10.97 -1.18 2.73
C SER A 67 12.38 -1.77 2.87
N PHE A 68 12.51 -2.93 3.51
CA PHE A 68 13.79 -3.63 3.59
C PHE A 68 14.33 -3.95 2.20
N ILE A 69 13.51 -4.51 1.32
CA ILE A 69 13.91 -4.79 -0.08
C ILE A 69 14.30 -3.51 -0.82
N MET A 70 13.60 -2.40 -0.62
CA MET A 70 13.94 -1.11 -1.22
C MET A 70 15.23 -0.49 -0.66
N GLY A 71 15.61 -0.83 0.57
CA GLY A 71 16.72 -0.17 1.25
C GLY A 71 16.37 1.25 1.73
N ASN A 72 15.09 1.52 2.02
CA ASN A 72 14.63 2.79 2.56
C ASN A 72 13.82 2.60 3.85
N ASP A 73 13.63 3.69 4.59
CA ASP A 73 12.91 3.65 5.85
C ASP A 73 11.38 3.59 5.63
N GLY A 74 10.75 2.76 6.47
CA GLY A 74 9.34 2.32 6.47
C GLY A 74 8.30 3.28 5.93
N SER A 75 7.91 3.09 4.66
CA SER A 75 6.65 3.61 4.12
C SER A 75 5.58 2.53 4.15
N ASN A 76 4.31 2.92 4.31
CA ASN A 76 3.20 1.97 4.24
C ASN A 76 3.01 1.51 2.79
N ALA A 77 3.41 0.28 2.48
CA ALA A 77 3.28 -0.29 1.16
C ALA A 77 1.89 -0.93 1.02
N PRO A 78 0.97 -0.41 0.19
CA PRO A 78 -0.39 -0.94 0.15
C PRO A 78 -0.45 -2.32 -0.53
N ILE A 79 -1.26 -3.20 0.05
CA ILE A 79 -1.60 -4.52 -0.51
C ILE A 79 -2.83 -4.42 -1.39
N ILE A 80 -3.90 -3.79 -0.88
CA ILE A 80 -5.14 -3.55 -1.62
C ILE A 80 -5.46 -2.06 -1.57
N VAL A 81 -5.85 -1.49 -2.70
CA VAL A 81 -6.22 -0.08 -2.85
C VAL A 81 -7.63 -0.02 -3.42
N SER A 82 -8.49 0.80 -2.81
CA SER A 82 -9.80 1.11 -3.38
C SER A 82 -9.66 2.11 -4.52
N ASN A 83 -10.25 1.78 -5.67
CA ASN A 83 -10.32 2.66 -6.84
C ASN A 83 -11.69 3.33 -6.97
N GLU A 84 -12.43 3.48 -5.87
CA GLU A 84 -13.71 4.20 -5.88
C GLU A 84 -13.54 5.65 -6.34
N ALA A 85 -14.44 6.08 -7.23
CA ALA A 85 -14.46 7.46 -7.69
C ALA A 85 -14.83 8.41 -6.53
N PRO A 86 -14.30 9.65 -6.50
CA PRO A 86 -14.70 10.64 -5.51
C PRO A 86 -16.21 10.87 -5.49
N GLU A 87 -16.79 10.93 -4.29
CA GLU A 87 -18.20 11.25 -4.09
C GLU A 87 -18.48 12.73 -4.41
N LYS A 88 -19.59 12.99 -5.08
CA LYS A 88 -20.06 14.35 -5.37
C LYS A 88 -21.04 14.80 -4.31
N LEU A 89 -20.72 15.87 -3.60
CA LEU A 89 -21.53 16.41 -2.51
C LEU A 89 -21.87 17.87 -2.77
N SER A 90 -23.16 18.23 -2.84
CA SER A 90 -23.58 19.63 -3.02
C SER A 90 -23.17 20.51 -1.83
N ILE A 91 -23.18 19.93 -0.63
CA ILE A 91 -22.68 20.50 0.62
C ILE A 91 -21.74 19.47 1.24
N PHE A 92 -20.60 19.89 1.77
CA PHE A 92 -19.64 19.01 2.42
C PHE A 92 -19.42 19.41 3.88
N SER A 93 -19.74 18.49 4.78
CA SER A 93 -19.80 18.69 6.24
C SER A 93 -18.94 17.68 7.02
N GLY A 94 -18.87 17.85 8.34
CA GLY A 94 -18.14 16.91 9.20
C GLY A 94 -18.77 15.51 9.25
N ASP A 95 -20.11 15.45 9.20
CA ASP A 95 -20.84 14.18 9.17
C ASP A 95 -20.51 13.35 7.92
N ASP A 96 -20.26 14.03 6.79
CA ASP A 96 -19.80 13.36 5.57
C ASP A 96 -18.42 12.74 5.74
N VAL A 97 -17.51 13.40 6.47
CA VAL A 97 -16.18 12.86 6.77
C VAL A 97 -16.29 11.61 7.64
N ILE A 98 -17.13 11.67 8.68
CA ILE A 98 -17.38 10.52 9.57
C ILE A 98 -17.94 9.35 8.74
N ARG A 99 -18.99 9.59 7.95
CA ARG A 99 -19.60 8.58 7.07
C ARG A 99 -18.60 7.97 6.09
N LEU A 100 -17.77 8.79 5.45
CA LEU A 100 -16.72 8.32 4.53
C LEU A 100 -15.67 7.49 5.28
N SER A 101 -15.31 7.86 6.52
CA SER A 101 -14.36 7.10 7.33
C SER A 101 -14.93 5.73 7.76
N GLU A 102 -16.21 5.67 8.12
CA GLU A 102 -16.91 4.42 8.43
C GLU A 102 -17.04 3.51 7.21
N LYS A 103 -17.33 4.09 6.04
CA LYS A 103 -17.32 3.37 4.77
C LYS A 103 -15.94 2.79 4.47
N ALA A 104 -14.86 3.55 4.68
CA ALA A 104 -13.49 3.06 4.50
C ALA A 104 -13.15 1.91 5.48
N LEU A 105 -13.59 2.02 6.74
CA LEU A 105 -13.43 0.95 7.75
C LEU A 105 -14.20 -0.32 7.35
N SER A 106 -15.45 -0.18 6.92
CA SER A 106 -16.26 -1.31 6.46
C SER A 106 -15.65 -1.97 5.21
N TRP A 107 -15.19 -1.16 4.26
CA TRP A 107 -14.47 -1.64 3.08
C TRP A 107 -13.24 -2.44 3.49
N ALA A 108 -12.39 -1.89 4.36
CA ALA A 108 -11.17 -2.55 4.84
C ALA A 108 -11.46 -3.91 5.51
N ARG A 109 -12.50 -3.99 6.35
CA ARG A 109 -12.91 -5.23 7.04
C ARG A 109 -13.38 -6.33 6.08
N SER A 110 -13.86 -5.95 4.90
CA SER A 110 -14.32 -6.91 3.87
C SER A 110 -13.20 -7.46 3.00
N GLN A 111 -11.97 -6.94 3.11
CA GLN A 111 -10.86 -7.37 2.28
C GLN A 111 -10.07 -8.53 2.91
N SER A 112 -9.41 -9.33 2.06
CA SER A 112 -8.46 -10.36 2.49
C SER A 112 -7.02 -9.95 2.16
N ILE A 113 -6.20 -9.75 3.21
CA ILE A 113 -4.76 -9.49 3.07
C ILE A 113 -4.08 -10.63 2.32
N ASP A 114 -4.44 -11.87 2.64
CA ASP A 114 -3.86 -13.05 1.98
C ASP A 114 -4.13 -13.03 0.48
N GLU A 115 -5.38 -12.77 0.05
CA GLU A 115 -5.72 -12.66 -1.37
C GLU A 115 -4.92 -11.57 -2.09
N GLY A 116 -4.77 -10.40 -1.46
CA GLY A 116 -3.95 -9.33 -2.00
C GLY A 116 -2.47 -9.72 -2.15
N LEU A 117 -1.90 -10.42 -1.16
CA LEU A 117 -0.55 -10.96 -1.27
C LEU A 117 -0.45 -12.02 -2.38
N ARG A 118 -1.47 -12.88 -2.55
CA ARG A 118 -1.50 -13.85 -3.66
C ARG A 118 -1.46 -13.14 -5.01
N ALA A 119 -2.19 -12.03 -5.17
CA ALA A 119 -2.18 -11.24 -6.39
C ALA A 119 -0.77 -10.69 -6.70
N TYR A 120 -0.05 -10.20 -5.69
CA TYR A 120 1.33 -9.74 -5.89
C TYR A 120 2.31 -10.85 -6.26
N ARG A 121 2.15 -12.07 -5.74
CA ARG A 121 3.03 -13.20 -6.12
C ARG A 121 2.91 -13.60 -7.58
N VAL A 122 1.78 -13.34 -8.24
CA VAL A 122 1.56 -13.70 -9.65
C VAL A 122 1.79 -12.54 -10.60
N LEU A 123 2.21 -11.37 -10.11
CA LEU A 123 2.53 -10.23 -10.96
C LEU A 123 3.62 -10.58 -11.98
N PRO A 124 3.52 -10.05 -13.22
CA PRO A 124 4.61 -10.13 -14.16
C PRO A 124 5.76 -9.23 -13.68
N THR A 125 6.96 -9.63 -14.02
CA THR A 125 8.22 -8.95 -13.65
C THR A 125 8.34 -7.55 -14.28
N ASP A 126 7.66 -7.31 -15.40
CA ASP A 126 7.65 -6.03 -16.12
C ASP A 126 6.57 -5.05 -15.64
N ALA A 127 5.85 -5.38 -14.56
CA ALA A 127 4.88 -4.51 -13.92
C ALA A 127 5.49 -3.14 -13.56
N LYS A 128 4.69 -2.08 -13.66
CA LYS A 128 5.18 -0.69 -13.55
C LYS A 128 5.10 -0.15 -12.13
N GLY A 129 5.77 0.98 -11.90
CA GLY A 129 5.78 1.67 -10.61
C GLY A 129 6.41 0.81 -9.51
N ALA A 130 5.82 0.82 -8.32
CA ALA A 130 6.32 0.06 -7.17
C ALA A 130 5.98 -1.45 -7.21
N MET A 131 5.24 -1.92 -8.22
CA MET A 131 4.70 -3.29 -8.26
C MET A 131 5.77 -4.39 -8.24
N PRO A 132 6.93 -4.24 -8.92
CA PRO A 132 7.97 -5.27 -8.86
C PRO A 132 8.55 -5.49 -7.45
N VAL A 133 8.64 -4.45 -6.63
CA VAL A 133 9.04 -4.60 -5.22
C VAL A 133 7.98 -5.32 -4.41
N ARG A 134 6.71 -4.97 -4.64
CA ARG A 134 5.58 -5.62 -3.96
C ARG A 134 5.49 -7.10 -4.33
N HIS A 135 5.80 -7.44 -5.58
CA HIS A 135 5.97 -8.81 -6.03
C HIS A 135 7.07 -9.54 -5.25
N LEU A 136 8.28 -8.96 -5.17
CA LEU A 136 9.41 -9.55 -4.42
C LEU A 136 9.07 -9.71 -2.93
N ALA A 137 8.45 -8.71 -2.31
CA ALA A 137 8.02 -8.77 -0.90
C ALA A 137 6.98 -9.87 -0.66
N ALA A 138 6.00 -10.03 -1.56
CA ALA A 138 4.99 -11.06 -1.44
C ALA A 138 5.55 -12.48 -1.63
N LEU A 139 6.51 -12.66 -2.56
CA LEU A 139 7.24 -13.93 -2.69
C LEU A 139 8.06 -14.22 -1.44
N ALA A 140 8.74 -13.20 -0.91
CA ALA A 140 9.57 -13.32 0.28
C ALA A 140 8.76 -13.73 1.52
N LEU A 141 7.61 -13.11 1.75
CA LEU A 141 6.71 -13.48 2.85
C LEU A 141 6.07 -14.86 2.68
N ALA A 142 5.94 -15.34 1.44
CA ALA A 142 5.49 -16.70 1.16
C ALA A 142 6.61 -17.75 1.27
N GLY A 143 7.85 -17.34 1.56
CA GLY A 143 8.99 -18.27 1.63
C GLY A 143 9.40 -18.85 0.28
N ASP A 144 9.02 -18.23 -0.84
CA ASP A 144 9.27 -18.74 -2.19
C ASP A 144 10.72 -18.52 -2.62
N THR A 145 11.63 -19.28 -2.02
CA THR A 145 13.06 -19.22 -2.32
C THR A 145 13.36 -19.71 -3.73
N VAL A 146 12.58 -20.66 -4.25
CA VAL A 146 12.80 -21.24 -5.58
C VAL A 146 12.69 -20.16 -6.65
N ARG A 147 11.58 -19.43 -6.69
CA ARG A 147 11.36 -18.39 -7.69
C ARG A 147 12.31 -17.20 -7.53
N LEU A 148 12.63 -16.83 -6.29
CA LEU A 148 13.59 -15.76 -6.02
C LEU A 148 15.02 -16.14 -6.43
N ASP A 149 15.44 -17.39 -6.22
CA ASP A 149 16.76 -17.88 -6.66
C ASP A 149 16.83 -17.97 -8.19
N GLU A 150 15.74 -18.34 -8.88
CA GLU A 150 15.65 -18.28 -10.35
C GLU A 150 15.87 -16.86 -10.88
N TYR A 151 15.21 -15.86 -10.29
CA TYR A 151 15.41 -14.45 -10.66
C TYR A 151 16.86 -14.02 -10.45
N LYS A 152 17.47 -14.38 -9.33
CA LYS A 152 18.87 -14.07 -9.03
C LYS A 152 19.82 -14.68 -10.07
N GLN A 153 19.62 -15.94 -10.43
CA GLN A 153 20.44 -16.63 -11.43
C GLN A 153 20.29 -15.97 -12.80
N SER A 154 19.08 -15.59 -13.19
CA SER A 154 18.82 -14.89 -14.45
C SER A 154 19.55 -13.55 -14.51
N PHE A 155 19.47 -12.75 -13.43
CA PHE A 155 20.20 -11.48 -13.32
C PHE A 155 21.71 -11.67 -13.47
N GLY A 156 22.26 -12.74 -12.87
CA GLY A 156 23.68 -13.10 -13.01
C GLY A 156 24.12 -13.43 -14.44
N LYS A 157 23.19 -13.87 -15.30
CA LYS A 157 23.41 -14.14 -16.73
C LYS A 157 23.18 -12.92 -17.61
N GLY A 158 22.84 -11.77 -17.03
CA GLY A 158 22.48 -10.54 -17.75
C GLY A 158 21.03 -10.51 -18.25
N ASP A 159 20.24 -11.55 -17.99
CA ASP A 159 18.81 -11.56 -18.32
C ASP A 159 17.98 -11.06 -17.13
N ARG A 160 17.45 -9.85 -17.28
CA ARG A 160 16.64 -9.19 -16.25
C ARG A 160 15.18 -9.62 -16.26
N LEU A 161 14.76 -10.56 -17.09
CA LEU A 161 13.38 -11.06 -17.17
C LEU A 161 12.34 -9.95 -17.34
N GLY A 162 12.68 -8.84 -17.99
CA GLY A 162 11.79 -7.68 -18.16
C GLY A 162 11.57 -6.83 -16.90
N PHE A 163 12.27 -7.11 -15.79
CA PHE A 163 12.23 -6.25 -14.61
C PHE A 163 12.61 -4.82 -14.96
N VAL A 164 11.83 -3.88 -14.45
CA VAL A 164 12.08 -2.43 -14.58
C VAL A 164 13.50 -2.07 -14.12
N PRO A 165 14.13 -1.03 -14.70
CA PRO A 165 15.56 -0.77 -14.51
C PRO A 165 16.01 -0.59 -13.06
N TYR A 166 15.14 -0.08 -12.17
CA TYR A 166 15.50 0.20 -10.78
C TYR A 166 15.65 -1.06 -9.92
N ILE A 167 15.12 -2.22 -10.36
CA ILE A 167 15.26 -3.47 -9.61
C ILE A 167 16.70 -3.98 -9.73
N THR A 168 17.35 -4.26 -8.62
CA THR A 168 18.74 -4.73 -8.60
C THR A 168 18.83 -6.17 -8.10
N SER A 169 19.96 -6.83 -8.40
CA SER A 169 20.25 -8.17 -7.83
C SER A 169 20.27 -8.13 -6.30
N ASP A 170 20.75 -7.04 -5.71
CA ASP A 170 20.82 -6.84 -4.27
C ASP A 170 19.42 -6.74 -3.62
N MET A 171 18.43 -6.20 -4.33
CA MET A 171 17.03 -6.24 -3.89
C MET A 171 16.48 -7.68 -3.85
N ILE A 172 16.84 -8.51 -4.84
CA ILE A 172 16.47 -9.94 -4.87
C ILE A 172 17.17 -10.68 -3.73
N ASP A 173 18.43 -10.35 -3.43
CA ASP A 173 19.16 -10.90 -2.27
C ASP A 173 18.47 -10.59 -0.94
N ARG A 174 18.02 -9.35 -0.74
CA ARG A 174 17.23 -8.98 0.44
C ARG A 174 15.91 -9.74 0.53
N ALA A 175 15.22 -9.94 -0.60
CA ALA A 175 14.01 -10.76 -0.63
C ALA A 175 14.30 -12.22 -0.24
N LEU A 176 15.39 -12.82 -0.74
CA LEU A 176 15.83 -14.16 -0.38
C LEU A 176 16.18 -14.29 1.11
N MET A 177 16.78 -13.28 1.72
CA MET A 177 17.07 -13.26 3.17
C MET A 177 15.78 -13.38 3.99
N ILE A 178 14.74 -12.64 3.61
CA ILE A 178 13.42 -12.73 4.26
C ILE A 178 12.81 -14.12 4.05
N ALA A 179 12.77 -14.62 2.81
CA ALA A 179 12.20 -15.93 2.48
C ALA A 179 12.84 -17.07 3.27
N LYS A 180 14.18 -17.08 3.36
CA LYS A 180 14.94 -18.08 4.13
C LYS A 180 14.67 -17.99 5.63
N LYS A 181 14.36 -16.80 6.17
CA LYS A 181 13.97 -16.63 7.58
C LYS A 181 12.57 -17.19 7.84
N ILE A 182 11.64 -17.05 6.89
CA ILE A 182 10.29 -17.62 6.99
C ILE A 182 10.35 -19.15 7.02
N ASN A 183 11.11 -19.78 6.11
CA ASN A 183 11.22 -21.25 6.03
C ASN A 183 11.95 -21.92 7.23
N ARG A 184 12.53 -21.11 8.13
CA ARG A 184 13.19 -21.59 9.36
C ARG A 184 12.29 -21.51 10.60
N LYS A 185 11.12 -20.88 10.49
CA LYS A 185 10.11 -20.80 11.56
C LYS A 185 9.13 -21.96 11.43
#